data_AF-A0A927HH22-F1
#
_entry.id   AF-A0A927HH22-F1
#
_cell.length_a   1.000
_cell.length_b   1.000
_cell.length_c   1.000
_cell.angle_alpha   90.00
_cell.angle_beta   90.00
_cell.angle_gamma   90.00
#
_symmetry.space_group_name_H-M   'P 1'
#
loop_
_entity.id
_entity.type
_entity.pdbx_description
1 polymer ?
#
loop_
_entity_poly.entity_id
_entity_poly.type
_entity_poly.pdbx_seq_one_letter_code
_entity_poly.pdbx_strand_id
1 'polypeptide(L)'
;MNIEIVNELIQSLESAGELSIREQKFLKLAKAFKQLAAENVEAKKIISECREYFIAGVMNRIRPTNEGYLHMICDTLADETPATDRIVAGIKADGVEEFIGLLQQHVDEGDFVGDEVAVIVGAIDCGKEFFEQLREGADK
;
A
#
# COMPACT_ATOMS: atom_id res chain seq x y z
N MET A 1 -16.33 -32.39 -27.78
CA MET A 1 -16.42 -30.92 -27.67
C MET A 1 -17.08 -30.42 -28.95
N ASN A 2 -18.23 -29.73 -28.84
CA ASN A 2 -19.04 -29.24 -29.97
C ASN A 2 -18.57 -27.81 -30.35
N ILE A 3 -18.61 -27.47 -31.65
CA ILE A 3 -18.35 -26.12 -32.19
C ILE A 3 -19.19 -25.04 -31.51
N GLU A 4 -20.43 -25.34 -31.10
CA GLU A 4 -21.29 -24.39 -30.37
C GLU A 4 -20.71 -24.00 -29.01
N ILE A 5 -20.15 -24.96 -28.25
CA ILE A 5 -19.50 -24.71 -26.96
C ILE A 5 -18.25 -23.84 -27.14
N VAL A 6 -17.51 -24.06 -28.24
CA VAL A 6 -16.33 -23.24 -28.56
C VAL A 6 -16.73 -21.80 -28.90
N ASN A 7 -17.82 -21.62 -29.65
CA ASN A 7 -18.31 -20.29 -30.02
C ASN A 7 -18.85 -19.52 -28.79
N GLU A 8 -19.56 -20.19 -27.89
CA GLU A 8 -20.03 -19.58 -26.62
C GLU A 8 -18.86 -19.17 -25.72
N LEU A 9 -17.79 -19.99 -25.66
CA LEU A 9 -16.59 -19.67 -24.89
C LEU A 9 -15.83 -18.48 -25.49
N ILE A 10 -15.67 -18.43 -26.81
CA ILE A 10 -15.06 -17.31 -27.51
C ILE A 10 -15.86 -16.03 -27.25
N GLN A 11 -17.19 -16.09 -27.37
CA GLN A 11 -18.05 -14.95 -27.11
C GLN A 11 -17.98 -14.51 -25.65
N SER A 12 -17.91 -15.44 -24.69
CA SER A 12 -17.75 -15.13 -23.26
C SER A 12 -16.40 -14.47 -22.96
N LEU A 13 -15.32 -14.87 -23.64
CA LEU A 13 -13.99 -14.29 -23.45
C LEU A 13 -13.85 -12.93 -24.15
N GLU A 14 -14.46 -12.76 -25.32
CA GLU A 14 -14.49 -11.49 -26.07
C GLU A 14 -15.41 -10.45 -25.43
N SER A 15 -16.54 -10.89 -24.84
CA SER A 15 -17.47 -10.01 -24.11
C SER A 15 -17.02 -9.71 -22.68
N ALA A 16 -16.09 -10.49 -22.12
CA ALA A 16 -15.60 -10.28 -20.77
C ALA A 16 -15.07 -8.86 -20.58
N GLY A 17 -14.33 -8.28 -21.56
CA GLY A 17 -13.79 -6.92 -21.45
C GLY A 17 -12.95 -6.67 -20.18
N GLU A 18 -12.66 -7.74 -19.44
CA GLU A 18 -12.02 -7.71 -18.13
C GLU A 18 -10.52 -7.67 -18.34
N LEU A 19 -9.90 -6.64 -17.79
CA LEU A 19 -8.45 -6.52 -17.72
C LEU A 19 -7.87 -7.82 -17.17
N SER A 20 -6.86 -8.36 -17.84
CA SER A 20 -6.10 -9.48 -17.33
C SER A 20 -5.55 -9.16 -15.94
N ILE A 21 -5.29 -10.18 -15.12
CA ILE A 21 -4.70 -10.01 -13.78
C ILE A 21 -3.45 -9.10 -13.83
N ARG A 22 -2.64 -9.24 -14.88
CA ARG A 22 -1.45 -8.41 -15.11
C ARG A 22 -1.82 -6.95 -15.35
N GLU A 23 -2.80 -6.67 -16.21
CA GLU A 23 -3.22 -5.30 -16.50
C GLU A 23 -3.91 -4.64 -15.31
N GLN A 24 -4.66 -5.41 -14.51
CA GLN A 24 -5.22 -4.92 -13.25
C GLN A 24 -4.11 -4.52 -12.26
N LYS A 25 -3.05 -5.33 -12.13
CA LYS A 25 -1.88 -5.00 -11.30
C LYS A 25 -1.18 -3.73 -11.80
N PHE A 26 -0.97 -3.59 -13.11
CA PHE A 26 -0.39 -2.37 -13.68
C PHE A 26 -1.26 -1.14 -13.44
N LEU A 27 -2.58 -1.26 -13.54
CA LEU A 27 -3.50 -0.16 -13.31
C LEU A 27 -3.48 0.28 -11.83
N LYS A 28 -3.47 -0.66 -10.88
CA LYS A 28 -3.31 -0.37 -9.45
C LYS A 28 -1.99 0.36 -9.19
N LEU A 29 -0.90 -0.12 -9.77
CA LEU A 29 0.42 0.51 -9.65
C LEU A 29 0.45 1.93 -10.25
N ALA A 30 -0.14 2.13 -11.43
CA ALA A 30 -0.21 3.43 -12.07
C ALA A 30 -1.00 4.46 -11.24
N LYS A 31 -2.09 4.04 -10.58
CA LYS A 31 -2.85 4.88 -9.66
C LYS A 31 -2.01 5.30 -8.45
N ALA A 32 -1.29 4.35 -7.84
CA ALA A 32 -0.39 4.63 -6.73
C ALA A 32 0.72 5.62 -7.13
N PHE A 33 1.34 5.45 -8.30
CA PHE A 33 2.34 6.39 -8.82
C PHE A 33 1.79 7.80 -9.06
N LYS A 34 0.57 7.92 -9.60
CA LYS A 34 -0.06 9.23 -9.82
C LYS A 34 -0.31 9.96 -8.50
N GLN A 35 -0.76 9.22 -7.49
CA GLN A 35 -1.00 9.77 -6.15
C GLN A 35 0.32 10.17 -5.47
N LEU A 36 1.33 9.31 -5.50
CA LEU A 36 2.66 9.61 -4.97
C LEU A 36 3.30 10.84 -5.66
N ALA A 37 3.07 11.01 -6.95
CA ALA A 37 3.53 12.20 -7.67
C ALA A 37 2.86 13.48 -7.18
N ALA A 38 1.56 13.43 -6.86
CA ALA A 38 0.83 14.57 -6.28
C ALA A 38 1.34 14.92 -4.88
N GLU A 39 1.56 13.93 -4.02
CA GLU A 39 2.15 14.13 -2.68
C GLU A 39 3.55 14.74 -2.76
N ASN A 40 4.38 14.28 -3.70
CA ASN A 40 5.70 14.86 -3.92
C ASN A 40 5.66 16.33 -4.39
N VAL A 41 4.61 16.74 -5.11
CA VAL A 41 4.44 18.15 -5.51
C VAL A 41 4.10 19.00 -4.29
N GLU A 42 3.18 18.56 -3.44
CA GLU A 42 2.81 19.30 -2.22
C GLU A 42 3.98 19.38 -1.23
N ALA A 43 4.66 18.25 -0.98
CA ALA A 43 5.86 18.23 -0.13
C ALA A 43 6.93 19.20 -0.63
N LYS A 44 7.18 19.26 -1.94
CA LYS A 44 8.12 20.23 -2.53
C LYS A 44 7.68 21.68 -2.34
N LYS A 45 6.39 21.97 -2.47
CA LYS A 45 5.83 23.30 -2.25
C LYS A 45 6.03 23.74 -0.80
N ILE A 46 5.69 22.87 0.16
CA ILE A 46 5.87 23.13 1.59
C ILE A 46 7.36 23.33 1.94
N ILE A 47 8.26 22.51 1.40
CA ILE A 47 9.71 22.68 1.58
C ILE A 47 10.19 24.03 1.00
N SER A 48 9.63 24.46 -0.13
CA SER A 48 9.95 25.76 -0.74
C SER A 48 9.49 26.92 0.15
N GLU A 49 8.26 26.86 0.66
CA GLU A 49 7.72 27.86 1.59
C GLU A 49 8.58 27.92 2.87
N CYS A 50 8.90 26.78 3.48
CA CYS A 50 9.80 26.71 4.64
C CYS A 50 11.16 27.36 4.36
N ARG A 51 11.74 27.11 3.17
CA ARG A 51 13.02 27.67 2.76
C ARG A 51 12.95 29.20 2.61
N GLU A 52 11.92 29.73 1.97
CA GLU A 52 11.74 31.17 1.80
C GLU A 52 11.58 31.87 3.15
N TYR A 53 10.80 31.30 4.07
CA TYR A 53 10.64 31.83 5.42
C TYR A 53 11.92 31.72 6.26
N PHE A 54 12.67 30.62 6.14
CA PHE A 54 13.96 30.51 6.80
C PHE A 54 14.94 31.57 6.30
N ILE A 55 15.02 31.80 4.98
CA ILE A 55 15.85 32.85 4.40
C ILE A 55 15.39 34.24 4.85
N ALA A 56 14.09 34.53 4.83
CA ALA A 56 13.54 35.82 5.27
C ALA A 56 13.71 36.06 6.78
N GLY A 57 13.58 35.02 7.61
CA GLY A 57 13.72 35.07 9.06
C GLY A 57 15.17 35.12 9.56
N VAL A 58 16.11 34.48 8.84
CA VAL A 58 17.55 34.59 9.13
C VAL A 58 18.12 35.95 8.70
N MET A 59 17.56 36.56 7.63
CA MET A 59 17.96 37.89 7.17
C MET A 59 17.38 39.04 8.01
N ASN A 60 16.19 38.88 8.61
CA ASN A 60 15.59 39.84 9.55
C ASN A 60 15.84 39.40 11.01
N ARG A 61 17.06 39.68 11.52
CA ARG A 61 17.50 39.31 12.87
C ARG A 61 16.46 39.66 13.98
N ILE A 62 16.13 38.66 14.82
CA ILE A 62 15.56 38.75 16.21
C ILE A 62 14.00 38.73 16.36
N ARG A 63 13.40 37.54 16.63
CA ARG A 63 12.51 37.17 17.79
C ARG A 63 11.71 35.85 17.53
N PRO A 64 11.25 35.14 18.59
CA PRO A 64 10.77 33.74 18.54
C PRO A 64 9.29 33.60 18.13
N THR A 65 8.78 34.45 17.24
CA THR A 65 7.42 34.30 16.70
C THR A 65 7.32 33.26 15.60
N ASN A 66 8.46 32.81 15.06
CA ASN A 66 8.52 31.92 13.90
C ASN A 66 8.59 30.43 14.28
N GLU A 67 8.94 30.09 15.53
CA GLU A 67 9.00 28.69 15.99
C GLU A 67 7.61 28.04 15.93
N GLY A 68 6.55 28.72 16.37
CA GLY A 68 5.19 28.17 16.36
C GLY A 68 4.64 27.91 14.95
N TYR A 69 4.98 28.76 13.98
CA TYR A 69 4.56 28.59 12.58
C TYR A 69 5.41 27.52 11.87
N LEU A 70 6.70 27.42 12.20
CA LEU A 70 7.57 26.36 11.70
C LEU A 70 7.15 24.99 12.25
N HIS A 71 6.78 24.92 13.54
CA HIS A 71 6.18 23.75 14.15
C HIS A 71 4.86 23.38 13.46
N MET A 72 3.97 24.34 13.19
CA MET A 72 2.73 24.07 12.45
C MET A 72 3.00 23.45 11.07
N ILE A 73 3.95 23.99 10.30
CA ILE A 73 4.28 23.43 8.97
C ILE A 73 4.98 22.06 9.07
N CYS A 74 5.83 21.86 10.08
CA CYS A 74 6.48 20.57 10.32
C CYS A 74 5.48 19.49 10.83
N ASP A 75 4.50 19.87 11.64
CA ASP A 75 3.41 18.98 12.08
C ASP A 75 2.50 18.64 10.90
N THR A 76 2.21 19.61 10.03
CA THR A 76 1.54 19.39 8.74
C THR A 76 2.29 18.33 7.91
N LEU A 77 3.63 18.38 7.82
CA LEU A 77 4.43 17.36 7.13
C LEU A 77 4.42 15.98 7.83
N ALA A 78 4.26 15.92 9.15
CA ALA A 78 4.22 14.67 9.91
C ALA A 78 2.95 13.85 9.59
N ASP A 79 1.88 14.50 9.12
CA ASP A 79 0.57 13.90 8.84
C ASP A 79 0.29 13.68 7.33
N GLU A 80 1.23 13.98 6.42
CA GLU A 80 0.88 14.34 5.03
C GLU A 80 1.25 13.38 3.89
N THR A 81 1.59 12.11 4.17
CA THR A 81 1.83 11.14 3.09
C THR A 81 0.89 9.93 3.12
N PRO A 82 -0.43 10.14 3.18
CA PRO A 82 -1.40 9.06 3.32
C PRO A 82 -1.32 8.03 2.19
N ALA A 83 -0.91 8.37 0.97
CA ALA A 83 -0.68 7.37 -0.06
C ALA A 83 0.63 6.61 0.11
N THR A 84 1.67 7.23 0.64
CA THR A 84 2.89 6.49 1.03
C THR A 84 2.56 5.49 2.14
N ASP A 85 1.81 5.90 3.16
CA ASP A 85 1.34 5.01 4.22
C ASP A 85 0.45 3.88 3.69
N ARG A 86 -0.48 4.22 2.79
CA ARG A 86 -1.33 3.25 2.07
C ARG A 86 -0.50 2.24 1.26
N ILE A 87 0.52 2.70 0.54
CA ILE A 87 1.43 1.86 -0.24
C ILE A 87 2.21 0.93 0.69
N VAL A 88 2.75 1.45 1.80
CA VAL A 88 3.48 0.65 2.79
C VAL A 88 2.56 -0.38 3.44
N ALA A 89 1.32 -0.03 3.77
CA ALA A 89 0.32 -0.95 4.29
C ALA A 89 -0.01 -2.05 3.27
N GLY A 90 -0.18 -1.69 1.99
CA GLY A 90 -0.39 -2.65 0.91
C GLY A 90 0.78 -3.62 0.71
N ILE A 91 2.02 -3.12 0.73
CA ILE A 91 3.25 -3.95 0.65
C ILE A 91 3.35 -4.89 1.86
N LYS A 92 3.05 -4.39 3.07
CA LYS A 92 3.02 -5.23 4.28
C LYS A 92 1.94 -6.31 4.17
N ALA A 93 0.75 -5.99 3.66
CA ALA A 93 -0.31 -6.96 3.44
C ALA A 93 0.12 -8.04 2.45
N ASP A 94 0.68 -7.65 1.29
CA ASP A 94 1.14 -8.61 0.28
C ASP A 94 2.23 -9.54 0.84
N GLY A 95 3.14 -9.03 1.70
CA GLY A 95 4.14 -9.85 2.38
C GLY A 95 3.55 -10.82 3.42
N VAL A 96 2.51 -10.39 4.15
CA VAL A 96 1.78 -11.26 5.10
C VAL A 96 1.03 -12.36 4.34
N GLU A 97 0.41 -12.04 3.21
CA GLU A 97 -0.25 -13.02 2.34
C GLU A 97 0.72 -14.09 1.83
N GLU A 98 1.90 -13.69 1.36
CA GLU A 98 2.94 -14.62 0.91
C GLU A 98 3.42 -15.53 2.04
N PHE A 99 3.66 -14.96 3.24
CA PHE A 99 4.08 -15.73 4.40
C PHE A 99 3.03 -16.77 4.83
N ILE A 100 1.75 -16.39 4.86
CA ILE A 100 0.64 -17.31 5.14
C ILE A 100 0.59 -18.44 4.12
N GLY A 101 0.78 -18.12 2.83
CA GLY A 101 0.82 -19.11 1.75
C GLY A 101 1.91 -20.16 1.96
N LEU A 102 3.11 -19.74 2.37
CA LEU A 102 4.22 -20.65 2.68
C LEU A 102 3.92 -21.56 3.89
N LEU A 103 3.30 -21.01 4.94
CA LEU A 103 2.90 -21.81 6.10
C LEU A 103 1.81 -22.83 5.71
N GLN A 104 0.83 -22.43 4.90
CA GLN A 104 -0.21 -23.33 4.42
C GLN A 104 0.38 -24.45 3.58
N GLN A 105 1.31 -24.13 2.67
CA GLN A 105 2.04 -25.14 1.89
C GLN A 105 2.75 -26.15 2.81
N HIS A 106 3.41 -25.68 3.87
CA HIS A 106 4.07 -26.58 4.82
C HIS A 106 3.06 -27.51 5.49
N VAL A 107 1.89 -26.99 5.90
CA VAL A 107 0.75 -27.78 6.43
C VAL A 107 0.28 -28.84 5.45
N ASP A 108 0.17 -28.48 4.18
CA ASP A 108 -0.31 -29.38 3.13
C ASP A 108 0.72 -30.48 2.77
N GLU A 109 2.01 -30.19 2.88
CA GLU A 109 3.11 -31.14 2.63
C GLU A 109 3.23 -32.23 3.71
N GLY A 110 2.76 -31.95 4.93
CA GLY A 110 2.50 -32.98 5.95
C GLY A 110 3.72 -33.55 6.67
N ASP A 111 4.89 -32.90 6.60
CA ASP A 111 6.12 -33.33 7.31
C ASP A 111 6.20 -32.73 8.72
N PHE A 112 5.40 -33.27 9.64
CA PHE A 112 5.27 -32.76 11.03
C PHE A 112 5.66 -33.78 12.09
N VAL A 113 6.24 -33.29 13.19
CA VAL A 113 6.54 -34.11 14.38
C VAL A 113 5.85 -33.52 15.60
N GLY A 114 4.91 -34.27 16.20
CA GLY A 114 4.20 -33.81 17.39
C GLY A 114 3.02 -32.87 17.05
N ASP A 115 2.83 -31.79 17.81
CA ASP A 115 1.66 -30.90 17.73
C ASP A 115 1.94 -29.59 16.95
N GLU A 116 2.90 -29.63 16.04
CA GLU A 116 3.36 -28.49 15.24
C GLU A 116 2.26 -27.94 14.33
N VAL A 117 1.36 -28.80 13.84
CA VAL A 117 0.25 -28.42 12.96
C VAL A 117 -0.68 -27.41 13.64
N ALA A 118 -1.04 -27.62 14.90
CA ALA A 118 -1.94 -26.72 15.63
C ALA A 118 -1.32 -25.32 15.80
N VAL A 119 0.00 -25.27 16.05
CA VAL A 119 0.75 -24.00 16.18
C VAL A 119 0.80 -23.26 14.84
N ILE A 120 1.08 -23.96 13.74
CA ILE A 120 1.20 -23.36 12.41
C ILE A 120 -0.16 -22.88 11.91
N VAL A 121 -1.24 -23.64 12.12
CA VAL A 121 -2.60 -23.22 11.78
C VAL A 121 -2.99 -21.96 12.58
N GLY A 122 -2.66 -21.90 13.87
CA GLY A 122 -2.86 -20.70 14.68
C GLY A 122 -2.11 -19.48 14.13
N ALA A 123 -0.86 -19.66 13.68
CA ALA A 123 -0.08 -18.57 13.07
C ALA A 123 -0.67 -18.10 11.74
N ILE A 124 -1.21 -19.02 10.92
CA ILE A 124 -1.92 -18.72 9.67
C ILE A 124 -3.14 -17.85 9.95
N ASP A 125 -3.96 -18.20 10.95
CA ASP A 125 -5.18 -17.47 11.25
C ASP A 125 -4.89 -16.07 11.81
N CYS A 126 -3.93 -15.93 12.72
CA CYS A 126 -3.45 -14.61 13.13
C CYS A 126 -2.89 -13.79 11.95
N GLY A 127 -2.18 -14.43 11.03
CA GLY A 127 -1.70 -13.81 9.80
C GLY A 127 -2.84 -13.23 8.96
N LYS A 128 -3.93 -13.98 8.78
CA LYS A 128 -5.10 -13.51 8.00
C LYS A 128 -5.73 -12.26 8.63
N GLU A 129 -5.86 -12.22 9.95
CA GLU A 129 -6.36 -11.03 10.66
C GLU A 129 -5.45 -9.81 10.41
N PHE A 130 -4.13 -9.98 10.46
CA PHE A 130 -3.18 -8.91 10.14
C PHE A 130 -3.26 -8.46 8.68
N PHE A 131 -3.41 -9.40 7.74
CA PHE A 131 -3.59 -9.10 6.33
C PHE A 131 -4.82 -8.21 6.11
N GLU A 132 -5.96 -8.55 6.70
CA GLU A 132 -7.20 -7.80 6.58
C GLU A 132 -7.06 -6.38 7.13
N GLN A 133 -6.47 -6.23 8.33
CA GLN A 133 -6.22 -4.91 8.93
C GLN A 133 -5.32 -4.03 8.06
N LEU A 134 -4.25 -4.61 7.49
CA LEU A 134 -3.34 -3.90 6.59
C LEU A 134 -4.01 -3.54 5.26
N ARG A 135 -4.90 -4.40 4.73
CA ARG A 135 -5.67 -4.12 3.52
C ARG A 135 -6.71 -3.03 3.71
N GLU A 136 -7.41 -3.01 4.84
CA GLU A 136 -8.31 -1.90 5.20
C GLU A 136 -7.57 -0.56 5.30
N GLY A 137 -6.35 -0.56 5.83
CA GLY A 137 -5.48 0.62 5.83
C GLY A 137 -4.96 0.99 4.44
N ALA A 138 -4.77 0.01 3.56
CA ALA A 138 -4.32 0.20 2.17
C ALA A 138 -5.44 0.64 1.20
N ASP A 139 -6.70 0.59 1.60
CA ASP A 139 -7.84 0.99 0.75
C ASP A 139 -8.53 2.31 1.19
N LYS A 140 -8.18 2.84 2.37
CA LYS A 140 -8.59 4.17 2.87
C LYS A 140 -7.72 5.26 2.28
#